data_AF-A0A833E8R8-F1
#
_entry.id   AF-A0A833E8R8-F1
#
_cell.length_a   1.000
_cell.length_b   1.000
_cell.length_c   1.000
_cell.angle_alpha   90.00
_cell.angle_beta   90.00
_cell.angle_gamma   90.00
#
_symmetry.space_group_name_H-M   'P 1'
#
loop_
_entity.id
_entity.type
_entity.pdbx_description
1 polymer ?
#
loop_
_entity_poly.entity_id
_entity_poly.type
_entity_poly.pdbx_seq_one_letter_code
_entity_poly.pdbx_strand_id
1 'polypeptide(L)'
;MVDETRRNLIKAGIIAVVGSAVGFIAVKREKLMELLKPVDKVELLSALDREYATYVERAKIKEAELKKWCIEEVSKLCSERGQQSIECIEAKRRCEAIQVKATAPKKGVRFAMAIDLNKCIGCRRCAYACVMENNQGRNLNIEWIKVLGIERKEFPEILGSQLDYKVAPLPDTVYVPVACMHCESPPCVMVCPVRATWKESDGIVVVDYDRCIGCRYCIAACPYGARYFNWTKPVVPLLELNPNMHILGNVPRVPHVVEKCTFCIHRTRDGGIPACVEVCPVGARVFGDLNDPNSPIRRIIEEYGVYTLKSEAGTHPRLFYFFGPSRPAREKSER
;
A
#
# COMPACT_ATOMS: atom_id res chain seq x y z
N MET A 1 13.58 3.98 -56.51
CA MET A 1 13.93 4.88 -55.37
C MET A 1 12.77 5.00 -54.37
N VAL A 2 12.00 3.92 -54.10
CA VAL A 2 10.81 3.92 -53.21
C VAL A 2 10.71 2.60 -52.42
N ASP A 3 11.84 2.03 -51.98
CA ASP A 3 11.80 0.71 -51.31
C ASP A 3 12.78 0.56 -50.12
N GLU A 4 13.69 1.51 -49.93
CA GLU A 4 14.62 1.50 -48.80
C GLU A 4 14.09 2.36 -47.64
N THR A 5 13.45 3.49 -47.94
CA THR A 5 12.85 4.38 -46.94
C THR A 5 11.64 3.74 -46.25
N ARG A 6 10.87 2.90 -46.94
CA ARG A 6 9.73 2.16 -46.35
C ARG A 6 10.20 1.00 -45.46
N ARG A 7 11.29 0.33 -45.82
CA ARG A 7 11.95 -0.68 -44.97
C ARG A 7 12.59 -0.07 -43.73
N ASN A 8 13.17 1.12 -43.83
CA ASN A 8 13.73 1.84 -42.69
C ASN A 8 12.63 2.42 -41.77
N LEU A 9 11.47 2.82 -42.30
CA LEU A 9 10.30 3.21 -41.50
C LEU A 9 9.63 2.02 -40.80
N ILE A 10 9.62 0.83 -41.41
CA ILE A 10 9.15 -0.40 -40.74
C ILE A 10 10.16 -0.87 -39.68
N LYS A 11 11.47 -0.74 -39.91
CA LYS A 11 12.49 -0.99 -38.88
C LYS A 11 12.46 0.03 -37.74
N ALA A 12 12.17 1.31 -38.03
CA ALA A 12 11.98 2.33 -37.00
C ALA A 12 10.64 2.17 -36.26
N GLY A 13 9.59 1.67 -36.93
CA GLY A 13 8.30 1.34 -36.33
C GLY A 13 8.31 0.09 -35.45
N ILE A 14 9.22 -0.86 -35.72
CA ILE A 14 9.44 -2.05 -34.87
C ILE A 14 10.24 -1.70 -33.61
N ILE A 15 11.04 -0.63 -33.62
CA ILE A 15 11.78 -0.16 -32.44
C ILE A 15 10.92 0.74 -31.53
N ALA A 16 9.81 1.30 -32.05
CA ALA A 16 8.93 2.19 -31.28
C ALA A 16 7.68 1.52 -30.66
N VAL A 17 7.47 0.20 -30.86
CA VAL A 17 6.32 -0.56 -30.31
C VAL A 17 6.72 -1.66 -29.33
N VAL A 18 8.00 -1.72 -28.92
CA VAL A 18 8.39 -2.52 -27.74
C VAL A 18 8.06 -1.69 -26.49
N GLY A 19 6.76 -1.63 -26.20
CA GLY A 19 6.20 -0.92 -25.08
C GLY A 19 6.82 -1.40 -23.77
N SER A 20 7.49 -0.48 -23.07
CA SER A 20 7.56 -0.39 -21.62
C SER A 20 7.53 -1.72 -20.86
N ALA A 21 8.50 -2.60 -21.14
CA ALA A 21 8.73 -3.80 -20.36
C ALA A 21 9.21 -3.40 -18.97
N VAL A 22 8.38 -3.66 -17.97
CA VAL A 22 8.66 -3.37 -16.57
C VAL A 22 9.62 -4.45 -16.07
N GLY A 23 10.91 -4.15 -16.06
CA GLY A 23 11.95 -5.08 -15.66
C GLY A 23 12.06 -5.20 -14.14
N PHE A 24 12.00 -6.41 -13.61
CA PHE A 24 12.62 -6.72 -12.32
C PHE A 24 14.13 -6.78 -12.51
N ILE A 25 14.79 -5.64 -12.35
CA ILE A 25 16.25 -5.59 -12.38
C ILE A 25 16.73 -5.97 -10.98
N ALA A 26 17.53 -7.04 -10.88
CA ALA A 26 18.28 -7.34 -9.67
C ALA A 26 19.16 -6.13 -9.34
N VAL A 27 18.93 -5.49 -8.19
CA VAL A 27 19.69 -4.29 -7.81
C VAL A 27 21.05 -4.75 -7.28
N LYS A 28 22.14 -4.30 -7.89
CA LYS A 28 23.51 -4.57 -7.42
C LYS A 28 23.63 -4.18 -5.93
N ARG A 29 24.28 -5.05 -5.14
CA ARG A 29 24.39 -4.89 -3.68
C ARG A 29 24.97 -3.53 -3.31
N GLU A 30 25.98 -3.04 -4.02
CA GLU A 30 26.63 -1.75 -3.74
C GLU A 30 25.67 -0.57 -3.92
N LYS A 31 24.87 -0.60 -4.99
CA LYS A 31 23.86 0.42 -5.30
C LYS A 31 22.70 0.39 -4.31
N LEU A 32 22.33 -0.81 -3.86
CA LEU A 32 21.33 -0.98 -2.81
C LEU A 32 21.84 -0.42 -1.47
N MET A 33 23.10 -0.66 -1.12
CA MET A 33 23.72 -0.11 0.09
C MET A 33 23.77 1.42 0.05
N GLU A 34 23.99 2.02 -1.11
CA GLU A 34 23.92 3.47 -1.30
C GLU A 34 22.51 4.04 -1.06
N LEU A 35 21.46 3.35 -1.54
CA LEU A 35 20.06 3.74 -1.29
C LEU A 35 19.64 3.59 0.18
N LEU A 36 20.32 2.71 0.91
CA LEU A 36 20.08 2.46 2.34
C LEU A 36 20.87 3.42 3.25
N LYS A 37 21.73 4.28 2.71
CA LYS A 37 22.39 5.31 3.51
C LYS A 37 21.32 6.19 4.18
N PRO A 38 21.39 6.39 5.51
CA PRO A 38 20.47 7.29 6.20
C PRO A 38 20.65 8.69 5.61
N VAL A 39 19.54 9.29 5.19
CA VAL A 39 19.55 10.67 4.71
C VAL A 39 19.48 11.57 5.93
N ASP A 40 20.62 12.09 6.37
CA ASP A 40 20.66 13.16 7.37
C ASP A 40 20.12 14.44 6.72
N LYS A 41 18.82 14.68 6.91
CA LYS A 41 18.22 16.01 6.73
C LYS A 41 17.78 16.54 8.07
N VAL A 42 18.76 16.98 8.85
CA VAL A 42 18.57 17.95 9.91
C VAL A 42 18.29 19.30 9.24
N GLU A 43 17.37 20.09 9.82
CA GLU A 43 16.85 21.41 9.37
C GLU A 43 15.57 21.43 8.53
N LEU A 44 14.57 20.61 8.88
CA LEU A 44 13.15 20.85 8.53
C LEU A 44 12.18 20.68 9.72
N LEU A 45 12.72 20.41 10.90
CA LEU A 45 11.97 19.95 12.08
C LEU A 45 11.07 21.04 12.69
N SER A 46 11.47 22.32 12.65
CA SER A 46 10.68 23.41 13.25
C SER A 46 9.41 23.80 12.47
N ALA A 47 9.39 23.56 11.15
CA ALA A 47 8.20 23.77 10.31
C ALA A 47 7.22 22.58 10.44
N LEU A 48 7.75 21.36 10.56
CA LEU A 48 6.96 20.15 10.77
C LEU A 48 6.25 20.14 12.13
N ASP A 49 6.89 20.64 13.19
CA ASP A 49 6.28 20.70 14.53
C ASP A 49 5.06 21.65 14.59
N ARG A 50 5.07 22.76 13.82
CA ARG A 50 3.93 23.68 13.72
C ARG A 50 2.76 23.09 12.93
N GLU A 51 3.03 22.39 11.84
CA GLU A 51 2.00 21.63 11.11
C GLU A 51 1.46 20.48 11.98
N TYR A 52 2.29 19.85 12.81
CA TYR A 52 1.87 18.71 13.62
C TYR A 52 0.81 19.05 14.68
N ALA A 53 0.97 20.18 15.36
CA ALA A 53 -0.04 20.68 16.30
C ALA A 53 -1.40 20.86 15.61
N THR A 54 -1.41 21.31 14.35
CA THR A 54 -2.65 21.43 13.56
C THR A 54 -3.27 20.07 13.23
N TYR A 55 -2.46 19.03 12.99
CA TYR A 55 -2.96 17.67 12.73
C TYR A 55 -3.59 17.03 13.96
N VAL A 56 -3.05 17.26 15.16
CA VAL A 56 -3.65 16.80 16.42
C VAL A 56 -5.03 17.43 16.61
N GLU A 57 -5.16 18.72 16.35
CA GLU A 57 -6.45 19.41 16.48
C GLU A 57 -7.45 18.95 15.42
N ARG A 58 -7.02 18.82 14.16
CA ARG A 58 -7.83 18.26 13.08
C ARG A 58 -8.29 16.83 13.39
N ALA A 59 -7.43 16.02 14.00
CA ALA A 59 -7.78 14.65 14.40
C ALA A 59 -8.91 14.65 15.45
N LYS A 60 -8.87 15.54 16.45
CA LYS A 60 -9.95 15.69 17.43
C LYS A 60 -11.26 16.13 16.79
N ILE A 61 -11.22 17.13 15.90
CA ILE A 61 -12.40 17.59 15.16
C ILE A 61 -13.00 16.43 14.35
N LYS A 62 -12.14 15.71 13.60
CA LYS A 62 -12.56 14.56 12.80
C LYS A 62 -13.13 13.42 13.65
N GLU A 63 -12.56 13.17 14.83
CA GLU A 63 -13.09 12.18 15.77
C GLU A 63 -14.49 12.55 16.23
N ALA A 64 -14.73 13.82 16.59
CA ALA A 64 -16.05 14.30 17.00
C ALA A 64 -17.07 14.19 15.86
N GLU A 65 -16.68 14.58 14.64
CA GLU A 65 -17.51 14.43 13.43
C GLU A 65 -17.89 12.96 13.17
N LEU A 66 -16.91 12.06 13.23
CA LEU A 66 -17.13 10.63 13.00
C LEU A 66 -17.97 10.00 14.10
N LYS A 67 -17.78 10.36 15.36
CA LYS A 67 -18.62 9.89 16.48
C LYS A 67 -20.07 10.34 16.28
N LYS A 68 -20.30 11.61 15.93
CA LYS A 68 -21.65 12.12 15.64
C LYS A 68 -22.30 11.36 14.48
N TRP A 69 -21.60 11.24 13.36
CA TRP A 69 -22.08 10.47 12.20
C TRP A 69 -22.39 9.01 12.57
N CYS A 70 -21.52 8.36 13.33
CA CYS A 70 -21.68 6.97 13.72
C CYS A 70 -22.91 6.77 14.60
N ILE A 71 -23.17 7.68 15.54
CA ILE A 71 -24.38 7.66 16.40
C ILE A 71 -25.66 7.80 15.56
N GLU A 72 -25.67 8.71 14.58
CA GLU A 72 -26.81 8.90 13.68
C GLU A 72 -27.10 7.63 12.86
N GLU A 73 -26.07 6.99 12.31
CA GLU A 73 -26.22 5.75 11.54
C GLU A 73 -26.60 4.55 12.40
N VAL A 74 -26.07 4.46 13.63
CA VAL A 74 -26.48 3.44 14.60
C VAL A 74 -27.94 3.60 14.98
N SER A 75 -28.43 4.83 15.17
CA SER A 75 -29.84 5.07 15.47
C SER A 75 -30.75 4.51 14.38
N LYS A 76 -30.39 4.70 13.11
CA LYS A 76 -31.11 4.13 11.96
C LYS A 76 -31.05 2.60 11.99
N LEU A 77 -29.85 2.03 12.11
CA LEU A 77 -29.66 0.57 12.15
C LEU A 77 -30.47 -0.08 13.29
N CYS A 78 -30.42 0.49 14.49
CA CYS A 78 -31.14 -0.02 15.66
C CYS A 78 -32.65 0.15 15.55
N SER A 79 -33.14 1.17 14.83
CA SER A 79 -34.58 1.33 14.55
C SER A 79 -35.12 0.25 13.61
N GLU A 80 -34.29 -0.20 12.65
CA GLU A 80 -34.66 -1.24 11.69
C GLU A 80 -34.51 -2.66 12.25
N ARG A 81 -33.44 -2.92 13.01
CA ARG A 81 -33.06 -4.26 13.52
C ARG A 81 -33.56 -4.54 14.94
N GLY A 82 -33.99 -3.51 15.66
CA GLY A 82 -34.36 -3.59 17.07
C GLY A 82 -33.17 -3.30 18.02
N GLN A 83 -33.47 -2.63 19.13
CA GLN A 83 -32.48 -2.13 20.09
C GLN A 83 -31.64 -3.21 20.79
N GLN A 84 -32.18 -4.44 20.88
CA GLN A 84 -31.52 -5.58 21.52
C GLN A 84 -30.85 -6.53 20.52
N SER A 85 -30.84 -6.19 19.22
CA SER A 85 -30.13 -6.98 18.22
C SER A 85 -28.62 -6.96 18.45
N ILE A 86 -27.94 -8.07 18.13
CA ILE A 86 -26.49 -8.20 18.24
C ILE A 86 -25.81 -7.14 17.38
N GLU A 87 -26.35 -6.87 16.19
CA GLU A 87 -25.84 -5.86 15.27
C GLU A 87 -25.92 -4.46 15.85
N CYS A 88 -27.03 -4.09 16.51
CA CYS A 88 -27.17 -2.78 17.15
C CYS A 88 -26.15 -2.61 18.30
N ILE A 89 -26.00 -3.63 19.14
CA ILE A 89 -25.07 -3.60 20.29
C ILE A 89 -23.62 -3.49 19.81
N GLU A 90 -23.22 -4.28 18.82
CA GLU A 90 -21.87 -4.24 18.25
C GLU A 90 -21.60 -2.91 17.54
N ALA A 91 -22.58 -2.36 16.82
CA ALA A 91 -22.43 -1.06 16.16
C ALA A 91 -22.26 0.07 17.19
N LYS A 92 -23.03 0.08 18.29
CA LYS A 92 -22.85 1.02 19.41
C LYS A 92 -21.43 0.94 19.98
N ARG A 93 -20.97 -0.27 20.30
CA ARG A 93 -19.62 -0.52 20.84
C ARG A 93 -18.52 0.00 19.91
N ARG A 94 -18.67 -0.21 18.60
CA ARG A 94 -17.70 0.29 17.61
C ARG A 94 -17.68 1.81 17.53
N CYS A 95 -18.84 2.46 17.55
CA CYS A 95 -18.92 3.93 17.55
C CYS A 95 -18.28 4.54 18.80
N GLU A 96 -18.50 3.94 19.98
CA GLU A 96 -17.87 4.37 21.24
C GLU A 96 -16.35 4.23 21.18
N ALA A 97 -15.86 3.18 20.53
CA ALA A 97 -14.43 2.91 20.40
C ALA A 97 -13.70 3.82 19.38
N ILE A 98 -14.42 4.64 18.58
CA ILE A 98 -13.80 5.49 17.56
C ILE A 98 -12.73 6.37 18.20
N GLN A 99 -11.53 6.28 17.64
CA GLN A 99 -10.40 7.10 18.00
C GLN A 99 -9.69 7.56 16.73
N VAL A 100 -9.51 8.86 16.55
CA VAL A 100 -8.73 9.41 15.43
C VAL A 100 -7.45 10.01 15.98
N LYS A 101 -6.34 9.38 15.62
CA LYS A 101 -5.00 9.78 16.04
C LYS A 101 -4.35 10.68 14.99
N ALA A 102 -3.46 11.51 15.48
CA ALA A 102 -2.34 12.01 14.72
C ALA A 102 -1.10 11.60 15.50
N THR A 103 -0.57 10.40 15.25
CA THR A 103 0.70 9.93 15.85
C THR A 103 1.87 10.38 14.98
N ALA A 104 2.88 11.03 15.57
CA ALA A 104 3.94 11.70 14.81
C ALA A 104 4.80 10.69 14.03
N PRO A 105 5.42 11.10 12.90
CA PRO A 105 6.40 10.25 12.25
C PRO A 105 7.52 9.88 13.23
N LYS A 106 7.91 8.61 13.24
CA LYS A 106 9.00 8.13 14.08
C LYS A 106 10.33 8.69 13.58
N LYS A 107 11.03 9.45 14.42
CA LYS A 107 12.36 10.00 14.13
C LYS A 107 13.37 8.86 14.03
N GLY A 108 14.27 8.93 13.04
CA GLY A 108 15.32 7.93 12.82
C GLY A 108 14.83 6.60 12.24
N VAL A 109 13.52 6.40 12.08
CA VAL A 109 12.94 5.19 11.49
C VAL A 109 12.74 5.38 9.99
N ARG A 110 12.92 4.32 9.20
CA ARG A 110 12.63 4.31 7.76
C ARG A 110 11.89 3.04 7.38
N PHE A 111 10.57 3.10 7.36
CA PHE A 111 9.74 1.93 7.10
C PHE A 111 9.90 1.39 5.67
N ALA A 112 9.94 0.07 5.57
CA ALA A 112 9.92 -0.67 4.31
C ALA A 112 9.14 -1.98 4.43
N MET A 113 8.91 -2.63 3.30
CA MET A 113 8.31 -3.96 3.21
C MET A 113 9.09 -4.83 2.24
N ALA A 114 9.23 -6.11 2.55
CA ALA A 114 9.76 -7.13 1.64
C ALA A 114 8.73 -8.25 1.45
N ILE A 115 8.62 -8.78 0.23
CA ILE A 115 7.67 -9.84 -0.11
C ILE A 115 8.43 -11.04 -0.70
N ASP A 116 8.32 -12.17 -0.02
CA ASP A 116 8.84 -13.47 -0.44
C ASP A 116 7.90 -14.09 -1.50
N LEU A 117 8.35 -14.06 -2.74
CA LEU A 117 7.61 -14.61 -3.88
C LEU A 117 7.59 -16.14 -3.89
N ASN A 118 8.55 -16.81 -3.23
CA ASN A 118 8.55 -18.28 -3.09
C ASN A 118 7.51 -18.77 -2.09
N LYS A 119 7.17 -17.96 -1.07
CA LYS A 119 6.15 -18.32 -0.07
C LYS A 119 4.75 -17.89 -0.46
N CYS A 120 4.59 -16.91 -1.36
CA CYS A 120 3.27 -16.38 -1.68
C CYS A 120 2.41 -17.41 -2.44
N ILE A 121 1.30 -17.82 -1.83
CA ILE A 121 0.35 -18.80 -2.40
C ILE A 121 -0.86 -18.17 -3.10
N GLY A 122 -0.87 -16.84 -3.30
CA GLY A 122 -1.98 -16.18 -3.98
C GLY A 122 -3.29 -16.06 -3.20
N CYS A 123 -3.35 -16.47 -1.92
CA CYS A 123 -4.60 -16.57 -1.14
C CYS A 123 -5.38 -15.26 -0.86
N ARG A 124 -4.84 -14.09 -1.25
CA ARG A 124 -5.48 -12.75 -1.11
C ARG A 124 -5.93 -12.29 0.27
N ARG A 125 -5.71 -13.06 1.33
CA ARG A 125 -6.01 -12.64 2.72
C ARG A 125 -5.43 -11.26 3.04
N CYS A 126 -4.23 -10.96 2.52
CA CYS A 126 -3.59 -9.65 2.65
C CYS A 126 -4.40 -8.49 2.03
N ALA A 127 -5.06 -8.71 0.89
CA ALA A 127 -5.91 -7.70 0.24
C ALA A 127 -7.21 -7.49 1.02
N TYR A 128 -7.90 -8.57 1.39
CA TYR A 128 -9.13 -8.50 2.21
C TYR A 128 -8.88 -7.82 3.56
N ALA A 129 -7.82 -8.20 4.27
CA ALA A 129 -7.45 -7.54 5.52
C ALA A 129 -7.14 -6.05 5.31
N CYS A 130 -6.50 -5.68 4.19
CA CYS A 130 -6.23 -4.27 3.89
C CYS A 130 -7.52 -3.46 3.65
N VAL A 131 -8.54 -4.05 3.03
CA VAL A 131 -9.86 -3.42 2.83
C VAL A 131 -10.56 -3.19 4.16
N MET A 132 -10.60 -4.22 5.01
CA MET A 132 -11.21 -4.18 6.34
C MET A 132 -10.50 -3.17 7.25
N GLU A 133 -9.19 -3.35 7.44
CA GLU A 133 -8.36 -2.55 8.34
C GLU A 133 -8.35 -1.07 7.98
N ASN A 134 -8.27 -0.77 6.68
CA ASN A 134 -8.12 0.59 6.23
C ASN A 134 -9.45 1.27 5.89
N ASN A 135 -10.62 0.72 6.28
CA ASN A 135 -11.92 1.33 6.00
C ASN A 135 -12.13 1.72 4.51
N GLN A 136 -11.71 0.88 3.57
CA GLN A 136 -11.90 1.14 2.13
C GLN A 136 -13.39 1.01 1.75
N GLY A 137 -13.88 1.80 0.79
CA GLY A 137 -15.29 1.75 0.39
C GLY A 137 -15.70 0.41 -0.24
N ARG A 138 -16.74 -0.24 0.30
CA ARG A 138 -17.22 -1.55 -0.18
C ARG A 138 -17.94 -1.45 -1.52
N ASN A 139 -18.52 -0.29 -1.80
CA ASN A 139 -19.23 0.00 -3.04
C ASN A 139 -18.32 0.39 -4.22
N LEU A 140 -17.01 0.57 -4.00
CA LEU A 140 -16.09 1.11 -5.01
C LEU A 140 -15.22 0.04 -5.68
N ASN A 141 -15.24 -1.20 -5.19
CA ASN A 141 -14.35 -2.28 -5.64
C ASN A 141 -12.86 -1.87 -5.65
N ILE A 142 -12.46 -1.02 -4.70
CA ILE A 142 -11.08 -0.58 -4.54
C ILE A 142 -10.34 -1.58 -3.65
N GLU A 143 -9.20 -2.05 -4.14
CA GLU A 143 -8.25 -2.85 -3.37
C GLU A 143 -6.85 -2.24 -3.49
N TRP A 144 -6.33 -1.72 -2.38
CA TRP A 144 -4.97 -1.18 -2.34
C TRP A 144 -3.85 -2.19 -2.62
N ILE A 145 -4.17 -3.48 -2.51
CA ILE A 145 -3.26 -4.59 -2.77
C ILE A 145 -3.89 -5.44 -3.87
N LYS A 146 -3.19 -5.57 -5.00
CA LYS A 146 -3.56 -6.50 -6.07
C LYS A 146 -2.60 -7.69 -6.05
N VAL A 147 -3.08 -8.91 -6.20
CA VAL A 147 -2.22 -10.11 -6.23
C VAL A 147 -2.20 -10.65 -7.64
N LEU A 148 -1.11 -10.41 -8.35
CA LEU A 148 -0.98 -10.78 -9.77
C LEU A 148 -0.44 -12.22 -9.85
N GLY A 149 -1.13 -13.11 -10.59
CA GLY A 149 -0.62 -14.45 -10.87
C GLY A 149 0.12 -14.47 -12.20
N ILE A 150 1.39 -14.89 -12.19
CA ILE A 150 2.23 -14.93 -13.38
C ILE A 150 2.73 -16.36 -13.55
N GLU A 151 2.57 -16.94 -14.73
CA GLU A 151 3.16 -18.25 -15.02
C GLU A 151 4.70 -18.14 -14.93
N ARG A 152 5.35 -19.13 -14.32
CA ARG A 152 6.81 -19.18 -14.16
C ARG A 152 7.55 -19.07 -15.50
N LYS A 153 6.92 -19.51 -16.60
CA LYS A 153 7.45 -19.43 -17.96
C LYS A 153 7.36 -18.02 -18.56
N GLU A 154 6.43 -17.20 -18.08
CA GLU A 154 6.12 -15.84 -18.55
C GLU A 154 6.57 -14.76 -17.56
N PHE A 155 7.57 -15.07 -16.74
CA PHE A 155 8.06 -14.20 -15.68
C PHE A 155 8.53 -12.77 -16.09
N PRO A 156 8.65 -12.35 -17.38
CA PRO A 156 8.83 -10.94 -17.70
C PRO A 156 7.53 -10.10 -17.90
N GLU A 157 6.32 -10.67 -18.04
CA GLU A 157 5.09 -9.89 -18.37
C GLU A 157 4.05 -9.83 -17.24
N ILE A 158 4.26 -8.93 -16.28
CA ILE A 158 3.37 -8.73 -15.12
C ILE A 158 2.08 -7.95 -15.49
N LEU A 159 2.03 -7.27 -16.64
CA LEU A 159 0.92 -6.36 -16.99
C LEU A 159 -0.27 -7.06 -17.66
N GLY A 160 -0.11 -8.28 -18.17
CA GLY A 160 -1.18 -9.11 -18.73
C GLY A 160 -1.78 -10.12 -17.75
N SER A 161 -1.19 -10.25 -16.56
CA SER A 161 -1.60 -11.23 -15.56
C SER A 161 -3.05 -11.00 -15.13
N GLN A 162 -3.87 -12.04 -15.27
CA GLN A 162 -5.27 -11.97 -14.90
C GLN A 162 -5.43 -12.04 -13.38
N LEU A 163 -6.40 -11.28 -12.88
CA LEU A 163 -6.89 -11.37 -11.51
C LEU A 163 -7.86 -12.58 -11.42
N ASP A 164 -7.42 -13.80 -11.76
CA ASP A 164 -8.23 -15.01 -11.58
C ASP A 164 -7.86 -15.71 -10.26
N TYR A 165 -8.86 -15.82 -9.40
CA TYR A 165 -8.71 -16.28 -8.01
C TYR A 165 -9.63 -17.44 -7.68
N LYS A 166 -10.36 -17.98 -8.66
CA LYS A 166 -11.30 -19.08 -8.41
C LYS A 166 -10.58 -20.33 -7.91
N VAL A 167 -9.33 -20.51 -8.34
CA VAL A 167 -8.47 -21.63 -7.95
C VAL A 167 -7.07 -21.09 -7.70
N ALA A 168 -6.67 -20.95 -6.43
CA ALA A 168 -5.30 -20.64 -6.03
C ALA A 168 -4.94 -21.46 -4.78
N PRO A 169 -3.72 -22.01 -4.66
CA PRO A 169 -2.58 -21.84 -5.57
C PRO A 169 -2.69 -22.71 -6.84
N LEU A 170 -2.22 -22.17 -7.97
CA LEU A 170 -2.05 -22.88 -9.24
C LEU A 170 -0.63 -23.45 -9.37
N PRO A 171 -0.47 -24.61 -10.03
CA PRO A 171 0.86 -25.11 -10.37
C PRO A 171 1.60 -24.12 -11.30
N ASP A 172 2.93 -24.10 -11.20
CA ASP A 172 3.81 -23.27 -12.01
C ASP A 172 3.49 -21.77 -12.06
N THR A 173 2.77 -21.24 -11.06
CA THR A 173 2.41 -19.82 -10.97
C THR A 173 3.18 -19.15 -9.82
N VAL A 174 3.72 -17.96 -10.08
CA VAL A 174 4.25 -17.05 -9.05
C VAL A 174 3.25 -15.95 -8.81
N TYR A 175 2.88 -15.76 -7.54
CA TYR A 175 1.98 -14.68 -7.15
C TYR A 175 2.78 -13.47 -6.70
N VAL A 176 2.57 -12.33 -7.36
CA VAL A 176 3.24 -11.05 -7.11
C VAL A 176 2.22 -10.05 -6.56
N PRO A 177 2.17 -9.85 -5.23
CA PRO A 177 1.36 -8.80 -4.64
C PRO A 177 1.94 -7.40 -4.94
N VAL A 178 1.16 -6.55 -5.60
CA VAL A 178 1.49 -5.16 -5.93
C VAL A 178 0.67 -4.21 -5.07
N ALA A 179 1.31 -3.18 -4.53
CA ALA A 179 0.71 -2.14 -3.70
C ALA A 179 1.47 -0.81 -3.89
N CYS A 180 1.16 0.21 -3.08
CA CYS A 180 2.00 1.41 -3.03
C CYS A 180 3.42 1.04 -2.58
N MET A 181 4.42 1.45 -3.37
CA MET A 181 5.83 1.17 -3.11
C MET A 181 6.48 2.10 -2.08
N HIS A 182 5.75 3.13 -1.62
CA HIS A 182 6.26 4.18 -0.74
C HIS A 182 7.64 4.71 -1.16
N CYS A 183 7.76 5.06 -2.45
CA CYS A 183 9.00 5.48 -3.10
C CYS A 183 9.79 6.53 -2.31
N GLU A 184 11.12 6.46 -2.33
CA GLU A 184 12.02 7.47 -1.77
C GLU A 184 11.97 8.76 -2.60
N SER A 185 11.86 8.63 -3.93
CA SER A 185 11.66 9.70 -4.90
C SER A 185 10.26 9.59 -5.52
N PRO A 186 9.19 9.97 -4.79
CA PRO A 186 7.81 9.73 -5.24
C PRO A 186 7.36 10.75 -6.31
N PRO A 187 7.17 10.36 -7.59
CA PRO A 187 6.69 11.28 -8.63
C PRO A 187 5.29 11.80 -8.31
N CYS A 188 4.46 10.97 -7.68
CA CYS A 188 3.11 11.33 -7.23
C CYS A 188 3.06 12.48 -6.20
N VAL A 189 4.15 12.78 -5.50
CA VAL A 189 4.27 13.95 -4.61
C VAL A 189 4.57 15.21 -5.42
N MET A 190 5.51 15.12 -6.36
CA MET A 190 5.94 16.26 -7.17
C MET A 190 4.82 16.86 -8.02
N VAL A 191 3.91 16.01 -8.51
CA VAL A 191 2.82 16.46 -9.40
C VAL A 191 1.57 16.98 -8.67
N CYS A 192 1.54 17.00 -7.34
CA CYS A 192 0.36 17.42 -6.61
C CYS A 192 0.32 18.96 -6.47
N PRO A 193 -0.58 19.67 -7.19
CA PRO A 193 -0.57 21.13 -7.24
C PRO A 193 -0.88 21.77 -5.88
N VAL A 194 -1.71 21.10 -5.08
CA VAL A 194 -2.13 21.57 -3.76
C VAL A 194 -1.28 21.00 -2.63
N ARG A 195 -0.26 20.17 -2.91
CA ARG A 195 0.56 19.48 -1.89
C ARG A 195 -0.26 18.65 -0.89
N ALA A 196 -1.31 17.98 -1.37
CA ALA A 196 -2.11 17.03 -0.56
C ALA A 196 -1.38 15.71 -0.27
N THR A 197 -0.19 15.50 -0.80
CA THR A 197 0.61 14.29 -0.55
C THR A 197 2.08 14.69 -0.43
N TRP A 198 2.76 14.12 0.55
CA TRP A 198 4.18 14.34 0.82
C TRP A 198 4.80 13.08 1.43
N LYS A 199 6.11 13.09 1.67
CA LYS A 199 6.85 12.01 2.32
C LYS A 199 7.22 12.46 3.74
N GLU A 200 6.81 11.67 4.72
CA GLU A 200 7.16 11.86 6.14
C GLU A 200 8.58 11.36 6.45
N SER A 201 9.14 11.79 7.59
CA SER A 201 10.51 11.41 7.99
C SER A 201 10.66 9.91 8.27
N ASP A 202 9.58 9.25 8.70
CA ASP A 202 9.51 7.79 8.89
C ASP A 202 9.47 7.02 7.57
N GLY A 203 9.40 7.75 6.46
CA GLY A 203 9.33 7.22 5.12
C GLY A 203 7.93 6.99 4.56
N ILE A 204 6.87 7.17 5.32
CA ILE A 204 5.54 6.95 4.77
C ILE A 204 5.20 8.12 3.83
N VAL A 205 5.02 7.84 2.54
CA VAL A 205 4.32 8.76 1.64
C VAL A 205 2.87 8.84 2.10
N VAL A 206 2.39 9.99 2.54
CA VAL A 206 1.03 10.19 3.08
C VAL A 206 0.14 10.94 2.08
N VAL A 207 -1.17 10.86 2.29
CA VAL A 207 -2.15 11.66 1.56
C VAL A 207 -3.09 12.27 2.58
N ASP A 208 -3.24 13.59 2.51
CA ASP A 208 -4.22 14.34 3.26
C ASP A 208 -5.51 14.41 2.42
N TYR A 209 -6.52 13.68 2.86
CA TYR A 209 -7.78 13.58 2.13
C TYR A 209 -8.56 14.90 2.12
N ASP A 210 -8.47 15.72 3.19
CA ASP A 210 -9.19 16.99 3.25
C ASP A 210 -8.56 18.05 2.32
N ARG A 211 -7.25 17.94 2.06
CA ARG A 211 -6.51 18.81 1.12
C ARG A 211 -6.62 18.35 -0.33
N CYS A 212 -7.04 17.11 -0.58
CA CYS A 212 -7.07 16.53 -1.91
C CYS A 212 -8.21 17.10 -2.75
N ILE A 213 -7.87 17.82 -3.83
CA ILE A 213 -8.85 18.39 -4.78
C ILE A 213 -9.27 17.43 -5.90
N GLY A 214 -8.84 16.16 -5.87
CA GLY A 214 -9.28 15.18 -6.86
C GLY A 214 -8.78 15.36 -8.30
N CYS A 215 -7.71 16.13 -8.54
CA CYS A 215 -7.16 16.36 -9.90
C CYS A 215 -6.54 15.12 -10.58
N ARG A 216 -6.31 14.03 -9.84
CA ARG A 216 -5.81 12.72 -10.33
C ARG A 216 -4.42 12.70 -10.99
N TYR A 217 -3.69 13.82 -11.06
CA TYR A 217 -2.31 13.82 -11.59
C TYR A 217 -1.39 12.84 -10.88
N CYS A 218 -1.56 12.68 -9.55
CA CYS A 218 -0.79 11.71 -8.78
C CYS A 218 -1.05 10.24 -9.19
N ILE A 219 -2.22 9.92 -9.78
CA ILE A 219 -2.52 8.60 -10.34
C ILE A 219 -1.74 8.40 -11.64
N ALA A 220 -1.81 9.35 -12.56
CA ALA A 220 -1.08 9.30 -13.83
C ALA A 220 0.44 9.23 -13.63
N ALA A 221 0.95 9.95 -12.64
CA ALA A 221 2.38 9.95 -12.31
C ALA A 221 2.87 8.70 -11.58
N CYS A 222 1.97 7.85 -11.05
CA CYS A 222 2.36 6.66 -10.30
C CYS A 222 2.67 5.51 -11.27
N PRO A 223 3.94 5.10 -11.45
CA PRO A 223 4.27 4.06 -12.43
C PRO A 223 3.69 2.70 -12.05
N TYR A 224 3.28 2.52 -10.79
CA TYR A 224 2.74 1.27 -10.23
C TYR A 224 1.22 1.17 -10.27
N GLY A 225 0.50 2.23 -10.68
CA GLY A 225 -0.97 2.25 -10.62
C GLY A 225 -1.54 2.09 -9.20
N ALA A 226 -0.76 2.44 -8.16
CA ALA A 226 -1.06 2.15 -6.76
C ALA A 226 -1.90 3.24 -6.05
N ARG A 227 -2.55 4.12 -6.81
CA ARG A 227 -3.42 5.19 -6.32
C ARG A 227 -4.80 5.05 -6.93
N TYR A 228 -5.83 5.20 -6.10
CA TYR A 228 -7.22 4.92 -6.44
C TYR A 228 -8.07 6.16 -6.21
N PHE A 229 -9.02 6.43 -7.10
CA PHE A 229 -9.89 7.59 -7.00
C PHE A 229 -11.27 7.18 -6.51
N ASN A 230 -11.79 7.88 -5.50
CA ASN A 230 -13.13 7.67 -4.98
C ASN A 230 -14.15 8.39 -5.87
N TRP A 231 -14.74 7.67 -6.82
CA TRP A 231 -15.70 8.25 -7.78
C TRP A 231 -17.01 8.68 -7.15
N THR A 232 -17.52 7.87 -6.22
CA THR A 232 -18.73 8.15 -5.44
C THR A 232 -18.39 8.15 -3.96
N LYS A 233 -19.38 8.45 -3.11
CA LYS A 233 -19.18 8.41 -1.65
C LYS A 233 -18.84 6.97 -1.23
N PRO A 234 -17.68 6.73 -0.60
CA PRO A 234 -17.34 5.42 -0.06
C PRO A 234 -18.31 5.03 1.04
N VAL A 235 -18.78 3.78 1.02
CA VAL A 235 -19.63 3.19 2.05
C VAL A 235 -18.84 2.15 2.82
N VAL A 236 -18.78 2.32 4.14
CA VAL A 236 -18.18 1.36 5.07
C VAL A 236 -19.27 0.89 6.04
N PRO A 237 -19.62 -0.40 6.04
CA PRO A 237 -20.61 -0.93 6.98
C PRO A 237 -20.18 -0.70 8.43
N LEU A 238 -21.10 -0.28 9.31
CA LEU A 238 -20.80 0.00 10.72
C LEU A 238 -20.19 -1.20 11.45
N LEU A 239 -20.70 -2.41 11.16
CA LEU A 239 -20.22 -3.66 11.76
C LEU A 239 -18.78 -4.02 11.33
N GLU A 240 -18.28 -3.42 10.27
CA GLU A 240 -16.95 -3.64 9.74
C GLU A 240 -16.03 -2.43 9.90
N LEU A 241 -16.51 -1.36 10.54
CA LEU A 241 -15.75 -0.14 10.75
C LEU A 241 -14.59 -0.43 11.70
N ASN A 242 -13.37 -0.07 11.30
CA ASN A 242 -12.22 -0.08 12.18
C ASN A 242 -12.16 1.24 12.97
N PRO A 243 -12.35 1.21 14.30
CA PRO A 243 -12.41 2.43 15.10
C PRO A 243 -11.03 3.03 15.41
N ASN A 244 -9.93 2.27 15.31
CA ASN A 244 -8.58 2.80 15.52
C ASN A 244 -8.11 3.47 14.23
N MET A 245 -8.21 4.79 14.17
CA MET A 245 -7.95 5.56 12.97
C MET A 245 -6.77 6.51 13.11
N HIS A 246 -6.16 6.86 11.98
CA HIS A 246 -5.21 7.96 11.88
C HIS A 246 -5.66 8.95 10.80
N ILE A 247 -5.55 10.25 11.06
CA ILE A 247 -6.05 11.33 10.18
C ILE A 247 -5.49 11.23 8.75
N LEU A 248 -4.21 10.88 8.59
CA LEU A 248 -3.54 10.62 7.30
C LEU A 248 -3.60 9.15 6.83
N GLY A 249 -4.46 8.35 7.45
CA GLY A 249 -4.45 6.89 7.34
C GLY A 249 -5.77 6.32 6.83
N ASN A 250 -6.45 5.62 7.72
CA ASN A 250 -7.66 4.81 7.47
C ASN A 250 -8.96 5.52 7.88
N VAL A 251 -8.98 6.83 8.08
CA VAL A 251 -10.25 7.57 8.23
C VAL A 251 -11.16 7.30 7.01
N PRO A 252 -12.49 7.14 7.19
CA PRO A 252 -13.43 7.04 6.08
C PRO A 252 -13.25 8.22 5.12
N ARG A 253 -13.15 7.93 3.81
CA ARG A 253 -12.85 8.96 2.81
C ARG A 253 -14.13 9.64 2.35
N VAL A 254 -13.96 10.88 1.91
CA VAL A 254 -14.99 11.64 1.19
C VAL A 254 -14.96 11.29 -0.31
N PRO A 255 -16.03 11.55 -1.08
CA PRO A 255 -15.96 11.42 -2.53
C PRO A 255 -14.89 12.33 -3.14
N HIS A 256 -14.42 11.96 -4.33
CA HIS A 256 -13.52 12.71 -5.18
C HIS A 256 -12.10 12.94 -4.64
N VAL A 257 -11.66 12.11 -3.69
CA VAL A 257 -10.27 12.10 -3.21
C VAL A 257 -9.51 10.88 -3.73
N VAL A 258 -8.19 11.01 -3.76
CA VAL A 258 -7.29 9.90 -4.11
C VAL A 258 -6.81 9.23 -2.83
N GLU A 259 -6.82 7.89 -2.84
CA GLU A 259 -6.37 7.06 -1.74
C GLU A 259 -5.34 6.01 -2.20
N LYS A 260 -4.59 5.47 -1.24
CA LYS A 260 -3.53 4.47 -1.48
C LYS A 260 -3.11 3.81 -0.18
N CYS A 261 -2.40 2.67 -0.28
CA CYS A 261 -1.74 2.05 0.87
C CYS A 261 -0.91 3.06 1.67
N THR A 262 -1.07 3.03 2.99
CA THR A 262 -0.44 3.93 3.97
C THR A 262 0.52 3.19 4.91
N PHE A 263 0.91 1.95 4.58
CA PHE A 263 1.59 1.03 5.50
C PHE A 263 0.89 0.92 6.86
N CYS A 264 -0.45 1.01 6.88
CA CYS A 264 -1.26 0.99 8.10
C CYS A 264 -0.68 1.92 9.17
N ILE A 265 -0.49 3.20 8.81
CA ILE A 265 0.11 4.25 9.66
C ILE A 265 -0.47 4.29 11.09
N HIS A 266 -1.77 3.98 11.24
CA HIS A 266 -2.49 3.86 12.52
C HIS A 266 -2.09 2.66 13.38
N ARG A 267 -1.28 1.74 12.85
CA ARG A 267 -0.71 0.57 13.54
C ARG A 267 0.81 0.69 13.65
N THR A 268 1.49 1.03 12.56
CA THR A 268 2.96 1.00 12.48
C THR A 268 3.62 2.07 13.33
N ARG A 269 3.02 3.26 13.42
CA ARG A 269 3.50 4.30 14.34
C ARG A 269 3.33 3.90 15.81
N ASP A 270 2.30 3.11 16.12
CA ASP A 270 2.03 2.59 17.47
C ASP A 270 2.88 1.35 17.83
N GLY A 271 3.82 0.95 16.96
CA GLY A 271 4.73 -0.19 17.19
C GLY A 271 4.18 -1.54 16.71
N GLY A 272 2.99 -1.56 16.12
CA GLY A 272 2.45 -2.74 15.44
C GLY A 272 3.00 -2.92 14.03
N ILE A 273 2.48 -3.94 13.35
CA ILE A 273 2.77 -4.24 11.93
C ILE A 273 1.53 -4.00 11.06
N PRO A 274 1.68 -3.82 9.74
CA PRO A 274 0.54 -3.71 8.84
C PRO A 274 -0.34 -4.96 8.84
N ALA A 275 -1.65 -4.80 8.73
CA ALA A 275 -2.61 -5.92 8.70
C ALA A 275 -2.31 -6.95 7.60
N CYS A 276 -1.83 -6.48 6.46
CA CYS A 276 -1.46 -7.36 5.35
C CYS A 276 -0.28 -8.29 5.68
N VAL A 277 0.59 -7.91 6.61
CA VAL A 277 1.72 -8.69 7.10
C VAL A 277 1.23 -9.71 8.13
N GLU A 278 0.47 -9.24 9.11
CA GLU A 278 -0.08 -10.07 10.20
C GLU A 278 -0.97 -11.21 9.69
N VAL A 279 -1.85 -10.96 8.73
CA VAL A 279 -2.81 -11.96 8.24
C VAL A 279 -2.17 -13.03 7.34
N CYS A 280 -0.90 -12.87 6.94
CA CYS A 280 -0.29 -13.73 5.94
C CYS A 280 0.00 -15.13 6.52
N PRO A 281 -0.72 -16.20 6.12
CA PRO A 281 -0.62 -17.51 6.76
C PRO A 281 0.72 -18.22 6.48
N VAL A 282 1.46 -17.73 5.48
CA VAL A 282 2.72 -18.31 5.01
C VAL A 282 3.93 -17.43 5.36
N GLY A 283 3.71 -16.28 6.00
CA GLY A 283 4.78 -15.33 6.35
C GLY A 283 5.51 -14.78 5.12
N ALA A 284 4.81 -14.57 4.01
CA ALA A 284 5.42 -14.07 2.78
C ALA A 284 5.73 -12.57 2.84
N ARG A 285 5.02 -11.80 3.67
CA ARG A 285 5.25 -10.36 3.82
C ARG A 285 6.06 -10.11 5.08
N VAL A 286 7.07 -9.26 4.97
CA VAL A 286 7.93 -8.83 6.08
C VAL A 286 7.95 -7.30 6.09
N PHE A 287 7.77 -6.71 7.26
CA PHE A 287 7.77 -5.26 7.46
C PHE A 287 8.76 -4.90 8.55
N GLY A 288 9.39 -3.73 8.42
CA GLY A 288 10.49 -3.35 9.30
C GLY A 288 11.06 -1.98 8.96
N ASP A 289 12.13 -1.65 9.68
CA ASP A 289 12.87 -0.41 9.60
C ASP A 289 14.20 -0.64 8.86
N LEU A 290 14.45 0.10 7.79
CA LEU A 290 15.69 0.01 7.02
C LEU A 290 16.91 0.57 7.77
N ASN A 291 16.68 1.46 8.73
CA ASN A 291 17.75 2.09 9.51
C ASN A 291 18.18 1.22 10.70
N ASP A 292 17.33 0.29 11.16
CA ASP A 292 17.69 -0.66 12.20
C ASP A 292 18.49 -1.83 11.59
N PRO A 293 19.79 -2.00 11.94
CA PRO A 293 20.62 -3.09 11.42
C PRO A 293 20.10 -4.48 11.82
N ASN A 294 19.34 -4.58 12.91
CA ASN A 294 18.75 -5.84 13.37
C ASN A 294 17.38 -6.12 12.74
N SER A 295 16.87 -5.23 11.90
CA SER A 295 15.55 -5.38 11.30
C SER A 295 15.49 -6.60 10.37
N PRO A 296 14.36 -7.35 10.35
CA PRO A 296 14.22 -8.50 9.45
C PRO A 296 14.37 -8.13 7.97
N ILE A 297 14.03 -6.90 7.58
CA ILE A 297 14.22 -6.43 6.20
C ILE A 297 15.70 -6.28 5.86
N ARG A 298 16.51 -5.81 6.81
CA ARG A 298 17.94 -5.64 6.62
C ARG A 298 18.62 -6.98 6.34
N ARG A 299 18.28 -7.99 7.13
CA ARG A 299 18.76 -9.37 6.95
C ARG A 299 18.35 -9.93 5.58
N ILE A 300 17.09 -9.75 5.19
CA ILE A 300 16.60 -10.21 3.88
C ILE A 300 17.40 -9.58 2.73
N ILE A 301 17.63 -8.27 2.80
CA ILE A 301 18.40 -7.54 1.81
C ILE A 301 19.84 -8.08 1.71
N GLU A 302 20.48 -8.34 2.83
CA GLU A 302 21.88 -8.76 2.89
C GLU A 302 22.08 -10.23 2.50
N GLU A 303 21.15 -11.11 2.88
CA GLU A 303 21.26 -12.56 2.66
C GLU A 303 20.75 -13.01 1.29
N TYR A 304 19.57 -12.52 0.86
CA TYR A 304 18.91 -13.02 -0.34
C TYR A 304 19.03 -12.10 -1.55
N GLY A 305 19.40 -10.83 -1.33
CA GLY A 305 19.22 -9.78 -2.32
C GLY A 305 17.73 -9.49 -2.58
N VAL A 306 17.47 -8.38 -3.26
CA VAL A 306 16.10 -7.93 -3.53
C VAL A 306 15.93 -7.39 -4.94
N TYR A 307 14.70 -7.49 -5.41
CA TYR A 307 14.20 -6.93 -6.65
C TYR A 307 13.24 -5.80 -6.35
N THR A 308 13.25 -4.78 -7.20
CA THR A 308 12.27 -3.69 -7.16
C THR A 308 11.49 -3.66 -8.46
N LEU A 309 10.20 -3.36 -8.38
CA LEU A 309 9.38 -3.12 -9.57
C LEU A 309 9.74 -1.81 -10.25
N LYS A 310 9.77 -1.80 -11.59
CA LYS A 310 9.99 -0.62 -12.44
C LYS A 310 11.21 0.20 -12.00
N SER A 311 12.35 -0.44 -11.85
CA SER A 311 13.57 0.24 -11.39
C SER A 311 14.01 1.37 -12.35
N GLU A 312 13.71 1.21 -13.65
CA GLU A 312 13.92 2.18 -14.71
C GLU A 312 13.16 3.50 -14.50
N ALA A 313 12.09 3.50 -13.71
CA ALA A 313 11.34 4.71 -13.37
C ALA A 313 12.07 5.62 -12.34
N GLY A 314 13.21 5.19 -11.79
CA GLY A 314 14.05 6.01 -10.89
C GLY A 314 13.38 6.44 -9.59
N THR A 315 12.31 5.75 -9.16
CA THR A 315 11.52 6.16 -7.99
C THR A 315 12.13 5.71 -6.66
N HIS A 316 13.07 4.75 -6.69
CA HIS A 316 13.69 4.12 -5.53
C HIS A 316 12.64 3.56 -4.53
N PRO A 317 11.93 2.48 -4.90
CA PRO A 317 10.92 1.82 -4.06
C PRO A 317 11.42 1.39 -2.68
N ARG A 318 10.50 1.32 -1.71
CA ARG A 318 10.72 0.70 -0.38
C ARG A 318 9.83 -0.52 -0.13
N LEU A 319 9.23 -1.02 -1.19
CA LEU A 319 8.62 -2.33 -1.21
C LEU A 319 9.48 -3.19 -2.14
N PHE A 320 10.08 -4.21 -1.54
CA PHE A 320 11.04 -5.11 -2.16
C PHE A 320 10.40 -6.48 -2.39
N TYR A 321 10.89 -7.18 -3.41
CA TYR A 321 10.55 -8.57 -3.69
C TYR A 321 11.80 -9.41 -3.57
N PHE A 322 11.67 -10.64 -3.11
CA PHE A 322 12.80 -11.58 -3.03
C PHE A 322 12.30 -13.02 -3.15
N PHE A 323 13.25 -13.91 -3.38
CA PHE A 323 13.03 -15.35 -3.39
C PHE A 323 13.74 -15.95 -2.19
N GLY A 324 13.00 -16.23 -1.12
CA GLY A 324 13.54 -16.92 0.05
C GLY A 324 13.83 -18.39 -0.21
N PRO A 325 14.42 -19.12 0.76
CA PRO A 325 14.65 -20.56 0.62
C PRO A 325 13.33 -21.27 0.35
N SER A 326 13.33 -22.16 -0.63
CA SER A 326 12.19 -23.01 -0.94
C SER A 326 11.80 -23.81 0.31
N ARG A 327 10.49 -23.90 0.60
CA ARG A 327 10.04 -24.85 1.63
C ARG A 327 10.54 -26.23 1.23
N PRO A 328 11.22 -26.99 2.11
CA PRO A 328 11.50 -28.39 1.81
C PRO A 328 10.17 -29.06 1.49
N ALA A 329 10.15 -29.89 0.44
CA ALA A 329 8.97 -30.67 0.12
C ALA A 329 8.54 -31.39 1.40
N ARG A 330 7.27 -31.24 1.81
CA ARG A 330 6.74 -32.09 2.88
C ARG A 330 6.97 -33.52 2.41
N GLU A 331 7.82 -34.27 3.10
CA GLU A 331 7.85 -35.72 2.96
C GLU A 331 6.41 -36.18 3.07
N LYS A 332 5.92 -36.85 2.02
CA LYS A 332 4.58 -37.43 2.03
C LYS A 332 4.55 -38.35 3.25
N SER A 333 3.87 -37.95 4.31
CA SER A 333 3.63 -38.86 5.42
C SER A 333 2.79 -40.00 4.85
N GLU A 334 3.43 -41.15 4.66
CA GLU A 334 2.74 -42.40 4.37
C GLU A 334 1.68 -42.61 5.46
N ARG A 335 0.41 -42.53 5.08
CA ARG A 335 -0.73 -42.95 5.89
C ARG A 335 -1.68 -43.73 5.00
#